data_AF-A0A367KWS2-F1
#
_entry.id   AF-A0A367KWS2-F1
#
_cell.length_a   1.000
_cell.length_b   1.000
_cell.length_c   1.000
_cell.angle_alpha   90.00
_cell.angle_beta   90.00
_cell.angle_gamma   90.00
#
_symmetry.space_group_name_H-M   'P 1'
#
loop_
_entity.id
_entity.type
_entity.pdbx_description
1 polymer ?
#
loop_
_entity_poly.entity_id
_entity_poly.type
_entity_poly.pdbx_seq_one_letter_code
_entity_poly.pdbx_strand_id
1 'polypeptide(L)'
;DFTLYHNISTPPSIKSTITQINICDALSISKIKTECNKGTYVCQKIIYSQNNTDFVAEVHNIVGISKKSKLKTELKAIEPKEDSSKSGYSYSLALSREGSDQSAMIILVCDTNQSRKPSEPSIVSYDNHVLTLEWKTVFACSAEKKSEKNPNNNHQNKSPKEGEEGKKEEKEEKEEGISAISLFFIIILILLAVYFVGGAIYNIKVYNAKGFDLIIHRVVDLICRFLARFSISRKRFGCLLG
;
A
#
# COMPACT_ATOMS: atom_id res chain seq x y z
N ASP A 1 7.51 -19.18 -8.00
CA ASP A 1 6.24 -19.52 -8.65
C ASP A 1 5.58 -20.67 -7.90
N PHE A 2 4.27 -20.84 -8.06
CA PHE A 2 3.48 -21.89 -7.43
C PHE A 2 2.65 -22.64 -8.48
N THR A 3 2.39 -23.93 -8.22
CA THR A 3 1.58 -24.79 -9.11
C THR A 3 0.49 -25.48 -8.29
N LEU A 4 -0.74 -25.00 -8.47
CA LEU A 4 -1.95 -25.44 -7.79
C LEU A 4 -2.62 -26.55 -8.59
N TYR A 5 -3.11 -27.58 -7.91
CA TYR A 5 -3.83 -28.70 -8.52
C TYR A 5 -5.25 -28.77 -7.98
N HIS A 6 -6.23 -28.87 -8.89
CA HIS A 6 -7.62 -29.12 -8.54
C HIS A 6 -8.17 -30.24 -9.41
N ASN A 7 -8.53 -31.36 -8.79
CA ASN A 7 -9.00 -32.55 -9.48
C ASN A 7 -10.49 -32.78 -9.20
N ILE A 8 -11.26 -33.01 -10.25
CA ILE A 8 -12.69 -33.32 -10.19
C ILE A 8 -12.91 -34.63 -10.93
N SER A 9 -13.62 -35.57 -10.32
CA SER A 9 -14.05 -36.79 -11.01
C SER A 9 -15.12 -36.45 -12.03
N THR A 10 -14.89 -36.78 -13.30
CA THR A 10 -15.82 -36.59 -14.41
C THR A 10 -15.94 -37.89 -15.18
N PRO A 11 -16.63 -38.92 -14.62
CA PRO A 11 -16.65 -40.26 -15.20
C PRO A 11 -16.97 -40.24 -16.71
N PRO A 12 -16.21 -40.99 -17.53
CA PRO A 12 -15.23 -42.01 -17.19
C PRO A 12 -13.79 -41.48 -16.93
N SER A 13 -13.61 -40.17 -16.79
CA SER A 13 -12.31 -39.50 -16.70
C SER A 13 -12.12 -38.72 -15.40
N ILE A 14 -10.92 -38.18 -15.18
CA ILE A 14 -10.63 -37.19 -14.14
C ILE A 14 -10.26 -35.88 -14.84
N LYS A 15 -10.92 -34.78 -14.47
CA LYS A 15 -10.55 -33.43 -14.89
C LYS A 15 -9.57 -32.85 -13.88
N SER A 16 -8.33 -32.63 -14.31
CA SER A 16 -7.30 -31.94 -13.55
C SER A 16 -7.13 -30.52 -14.06
N THR A 17 -7.37 -29.55 -13.19
CA THR A 17 -7.10 -28.14 -13.44
C THR A 17 -5.79 -27.77 -12.75
N ILE A 18 -4.77 -27.45 -13.54
CA ILE A 18 -3.44 -27.07 -13.05
C ILE A 18 -3.28 -25.58 -13.24
N THR A 19 -3.09 -24.83 -12.15
CA THR A 19 -2.91 -23.38 -12.20
C THR A 19 -1.50 -23.01 -11.74
N GLN A 20 -0.72 -22.43 -12.63
CA GLN A 20 0.61 -21.92 -12.34
C GLN A 20 0.54 -20.40 -12.17
N ILE A 21 1.15 -19.90 -11.10
CA ILE A 21 1.12 -18.47 -10.77
C ILE A 21 2.47 -17.97 -10.29
N ASN A 22 2.83 -16.79 -10.81
CA ASN A 22 3.87 -15.94 -10.27
C ASN A 22 3.41 -14.48 -10.41
N ILE A 23 3.43 -13.72 -9.31
CA ILE A 23 2.95 -12.33 -9.28
C ILE A 23 4.08 -11.30 -9.43
N CYS A 24 5.32 -11.73 -9.21
CA CYS A 24 6.50 -10.86 -9.29
C CYS A 24 7.12 -10.89 -10.68
N ASP A 25 7.17 -12.08 -11.29
CA ASP A 25 7.81 -12.31 -12.59
C ASP A 25 6.97 -13.20 -13.49
N ALA A 26 7.25 -13.16 -14.79
CA ALA A 26 6.65 -14.08 -15.74
C ALA A 26 7.05 -15.54 -15.43
N LEU A 27 6.13 -16.47 -15.68
CA LEU A 27 6.37 -17.90 -15.54
C LEU A 27 7.46 -18.37 -16.51
N SER A 28 8.32 -19.26 -16.01
CA SER A 28 9.33 -19.93 -16.83
C SER A 28 8.66 -21.04 -17.65
N ILE A 29 8.22 -20.69 -18.86
CA ILE A 29 7.49 -21.59 -19.75
C ILE A 29 8.36 -22.00 -20.94
N SER A 30 8.29 -23.28 -21.32
CA SER A 30 8.97 -23.82 -22.49
C SER A 30 8.17 -23.48 -23.76
N LYS A 31 8.75 -23.68 -24.96
CA LYS A 31 8.11 -23.27 -26.23
C LYS A 31 7.07 -24.27 -26.77
N ILE A 32 6.58 -25.20 -25.95
CA ILE A 32 5.68 -26.26 -26.41
C ILE A 32 4.25 -25.72 -26.54
N LYS A 33 3.54 -26.09 -27.61
CA LYS A 33 2.18 -25.61 -27.92
C LYS A 33 1.12 -26.00 -26.87
N THR A 34 1.40 -26.99 -26.03
CA THR A 34 0.57 -27.44 -24.90
C THR A 34 0.84 -26.68 -23.61
N GLU A 35 1.67 -25.63 -23.67
CA GLU A 35 1.98 -24.75 -22.55
C GLU A 35 1.49 -23.32 -22.81
N CYS A 36 1.50 -22.51 -21.74
CA CYS A 36 1.18 -21.11 -21.84
C CYS A 36 2.22 -20.32 -22.65
N ASN A 37 1.81 -19.15 -23.12
CA ASN A 37 2.71 -18.26 -23.85
C ASN A 37 3.78 -17.67 -22.94
N LYS A 38 4.93 -17.33 -23.53
CA LYS A 38 5.96 -16.56 -22.81
C LYS A 38 5.40 -15.21 -22.35
N GLY A 39 5.78 -14.78 -21.15
CA GLY A 39 5.29 -13.53 -20.55
C GLY A 39 3.98 -13.67 -19.77
N THR A 40 3.49 -14.90 -19.59
CA THR A 40 2.32 -15.20 -18.75
C THR A 40 2.70 -15.25 -17.28
N TYR A 41 1.89 -14.62 -16.42
CA TYR A 41 2.02 -14.58 -14.96
C TYR A 41 1.09 -15.60 -14.30
N VAL A 42 -0.10 -15.80 -14.89
CA VAL A 42 -1.09 -16.77 -14.43
C VAL A 42 -1.50 -17.63 -15.62
N CYS A 43 -1.17 -18.92 -15.52
CA CYS A 43 -1.45 -19.93 -16.53
C CYS A 43 -2.35 -21.00 -15.94
N GLN A 44 -3.40 -21.40 -16.66
CA GLN A 44 -4.25 -22.51 -16.26
C GLN A 44 -4.31 -23.54 -17.38
N LYS A 45 -4.15 -24.81 -17.03
CA LYS A 45 -4.28 -25.96 -17.94
C LYS A 45 -5.40 -26.86 -17.46
N ILE A 46 -6.23 -27.30 -18.40
CA ILE A 46 -7.25 -28.31 -18.14
C ILE A 46 -6.81 -29.60 -18.83
N ILE A 47 -6.63 -30.64 -18.03
CA ILE A 47 -6.19 -31.95 -18.46
C ILE A 47 -7.29 -32.95 -18.13
N TYR A 48 -7.66 -33.78 -19.11
CA TYR A 48 -8.48 -34.95 -18.87
C TYR A 48 -7.58 -36.17 -18.85
N SER A 49 -7.62 -36.91 -17.74
CA SER A 49 -6.93 -38.18 -17.60
C SER A 49 -7.93 -39.32 -17.68
N GLN A 50 -7.70 -40.25 -18.60
CA GLN A 50 -8.48 -41.47 -18.76
C GLN A 50 -7.53 -42.63 -19.01
N ASN A 51 -7.69 -43.75 -18.29
CA ASN A 51 -6.88 -44.96 -18.47
C ASN A 51 -5.36 -44.68 -18.47
N ASN A 52 -4.90 -43.79 -17.59
CA ASN A 52 -3.49 -43.37 -17.49
C ASN A 52 -2.94 -42.66 -18.74
N THR A 53 -3.82 -42.12 -19.58
CA THR A 53 -3.47 -41.24 -20.70
C THR A 53 -3.98 -39.84 -20.42
N ASP A 54 -3.08 -38.86 -20.54
CA ASP A 54 -3.38 -37.46 -20.27
C ASP A 54 -3.57 -36.70 -21.57
N PHE A 55 -4.70 -36.00 -21.67
CA PHE A 55 -5.03 -35.12 -22.79
C PHE A 55 -5.17 -33.68 -22.29
N VAL A 56 -4.32 -32.78 -22.81
CA VAL A 56 -4.44 -31.34 -22.56
C VAL A 56 -5.56 -30.80 -23.42
N ALA A 57 -6.72 -30.55 -22.82
CA ALA A 57 -7.88 -30.02 -23.54
C ALA A 57 -7.77 -28.52 -23.77
N GLU A 58 -7.36 -27.77 -22.75
CA GLU A 58 -7.36 -26.31 -22.79
C GLU A 58 -6.13 -25.73 -22.09
N VAL A 59 -5.65 -24.59 -22.63
CA VAL A 59 -4.56 -23.80 -22.07
C VAL A 59 -5.00 -22.33 -22.04
N HIS A 60 -5.16 -21.79 -20.84
CA HIS A 60 -5.61 -20.43 -20.60
C HIS A 60 -4.46 -19.55 -20.09
N ASN A 61 -4.20 -18.48 -20.84
CA ASN A 61 -3.26 -17.42 -20.45
C ASN A 61 -4.03 -16.33 -19.72
N ILE A 62 -4.42 -16.59 -18.46
CA ILE A 62 -5.33 -15.72 -17.69
C ILE A 62 -4.74 -14.32 -17.55
N VAL A 63 -3.45 -14.23 -17.20
CA VAL A 63 -2.74 -12.95 -17.06
C VAL A 63 -1.39 -13.06 -17.73
N GLY A 64 -1.07 -12.11 -18.62
CA GLY A 64 0.22 -12.08 -19.31
C GLY A 64 0.46 -10.80 -20.08
N ILE A 65 1.74 -10.51 -20.33
CA ILE A 65 2.16 -9.43 -21.22
C ILE A 65 2.33 -10.03 -22.61
N SER A 66 1.71 -9.41 -23.61
CA SER A 66 1.88 -9.77 -25.02
C SER A 66 2.42 -8.56 -25.78
N LYS A 67 2.91 -8.78 -27.01
CA LYS A 67 3.45 -7.70 -27.86
C LYS A 67 2.49 -6.52 -28.07
N LYS A 68 1.17 -6.73 -27.87
CA LYS A 68 0.12 -5.73 -28.11
C LYS A 68 -0.66 -5.32 -26.86
N SER A 69 -0.41 -5.92 -25.70
CA SER A 69 -1.24 -5.69 -24.50
C SER A 69 -0.38 -5.47 -23.25
N LYS A 70 -0.71 -4.43 -22.48
CA LYS A 70 -0.07 -4.17 -21.19
C LYS A 70 -0.77 -4.94 -20.06
N LEU A 71 -0.01 -5.24 -19.01
CA LEU A 71 -0.55 -5.74 -17.75
C LEU A 71 -1.21 -4.57 -17.00
N LYS A 72 -2.47 -4.73 -16.62
CA LYS A 72 -3.19 -3.79 -15.76
C LYS A 72 -3.28 -4.40 -14.36
N THR A 73 -2.74 -3.67 -13.41
CA THR A 73 -2.67 -4.07 -12.00
C THR A 73 -3.39 -3.02 -11.15
N GLU A 74 -4.26 -3.47 -10.25
CA GLU A 74 -4.94 -2.62 -9.30
C GLU A 74 -4.87 -3.24 -7.90
N LEU A 75 -4.32 -2.52 -6.93
CA LEU A 75 -4.22 -2.94 -5.53
C LEU A 75 -5.19 -2.11 -4.68
N LYS A 76 -6.08 -2.76 -3.93
CA LYS A 76 -7.07 -2.12 -3.05
C LYS A 76 -7.09 -2.81 -1.69
N ALA A 77 -7.19 -2.04 -0.61
CA ALA A 77 -7.50 -2.58 0.71
C ALA A 77 -8.98 -3.04 0.75
N ILE A 78 -9.25 -4.23 1.27
CA ILE A 78 -10.61 -4.80 1.36
C ILE A 78 -11.36 -4.26 2.59
N GLU A 79 -10.64 -4.00 3.68
CA GLU A 79 -11.18 -3.35 4.88
C GLU A 79 -10.16 -2.36 5.45
N PRO A 80 -10.52 -1.08 5.65
CA PRO A 80 -9.70 -0.17 6.43
C PRO A 80 -9.91 -0.47 7.93
N LYS A 81 -9.24 -1.49 8.46
CA LYS A 81 -9.03 -1.58 9.92
C LYS A 81 -7.97 -0.55 10.32
N GLU A 82 -8.13 0.07 11.49
CA GLU A 82 -7.21 1.10 12.01
C GLU A 82 -5.75 0.62 12.08
N ASP A 83 -5.52 -0.69 12.20
CA ASP A 83 -4.19 -1.30 12.21
C ASP A 83 -3.99 -2.28 11.05
N SER A 84 -3.31 -1.82 10.00
CA SER A 84 -2.85 -2.66 8.87
C SER A 84 -1.81 -3.73 9.26
N SER A 85 -1.36 -3.74 10.51
CA SER A 85 -0.43 -4.73 11.09
C SER A 85 -1.14 -5.94 11.70
N LYS A 86 -2.47 -5.91 11.89
CA LYS A 86 -3.22 -7.01 12.50
C LYS A 86 -3.44 -8.15 11.50
N SER A 87 -3.27 -9.39 11.97
CA SER A 87 -3.66 -10.59 11.24
C SER A 87 -5.11 -10.51 10.77
N GLY A 88 -5.35 -10.95 9.53
CA GLY A 88 -6.65 -10.83 8.85
C GLY A 88 -6.85 -9.55 8.04
N TYR A 89 -5.96 -8.54 8.16
CA TYR A 89 -5.96 -7.42 7.23
C TYR A 89 -5.74 -7.93 5.80
N SER A 90 -6.56 -7.47 4.84
CA SER A 90 -6.59 -8.06 3.50
C SER A 90 -6.52 -7.02 2.39
N TYR A 91 -5.72 -7.32 1.38
CA TYR A 91 -5.63 -6.56 0.13
C TYR A 91 -6.17 -7.39 -1.03
N SER A 92 -6.82 -6.74 -1.97
CA SER A 92 -7.18 -7.31 -3.26
C SER A 92 -6.21 -6.79 -4.32
N LEU A 93 -5.59 -7.71 -5.04
CA LEU A 93 -4.73 -7.45 -6.18
C LEU A 93 -5.44 -7.99 -7.43
N ALA A 94 -6.00 -7.08 -8.23
CA ALA A 94 -6.61 -7.40 -9.51
C ALA A 94 -5.57 -7.33 -10.61
N LEU A 95 -5.43 -8.43 -11.35
CA LEU A 95 -4.53 -8.58 -12.49
C LEU A 95 -5.34 -8.86 -13.74
N SER A 96 -5.16 -8.04 -14.77
CA SER A 96 -5.86 -8.21 -16.04
C SER A 96 -4.96 -7.86 -17.21
N ARG A 97 -5.24 -8.47 -18.36
CA ARG A 97 -4.61 -8.12 -19.63
C ARG A 97 -5.52 -7.15 -20.36
N GLU A 98 -4.96 -6.07 -20.89
CA GLU A 98 -5.70 -5.13 -21.71
C GLU A 98 -6.39 -5.83 -22.90
N GLY A 99 -7.70 -5.61 -23.06
CA GLY A 99 -8.53 -6.25 -24.08
C GLY A 99 -8.81 -7.74 -23.85
N SER A 100 -8.73 -8.23 -22.61
CA SER A 100 -9.06 -9.59 -22.20
C SER A 100 -10.26 -9.59 -21.25
N ASP A 101 -11.18 -10.52 -21.46
CA ASP A 101 -12.26 -10.78 -20.49
C ASP A 101 -11.79 -11.65 -19.32
N GLN A 102 -10.62 -12.29 -19.46
CA GLN A 102 -9.99 -13.06 -18.39
C GLN A 102 -9.18 -12.16 -17.44
N SER A 103 -9.34 -12.40 -16.14
CA SER A 103 -8.58 -11.72 -15.08
C SER A 103 -8.32 -12.65 -13.89
N ALA A 104 -7.40 -12.24 -13.01
CA ALA A 104 -7.15 -12.90 -11.74
C ALA A 104 -7.31 -11.90 -10.60
N MET A 105 -8.01 -12.29 -9.54
CA MET A 105 -8.14 -11.55 -8.30
C MET A 105 -7.44 -12.31 -7.19
N ILE A 106 -6.41 -11.71 -6.62
CA ILE A 106 -5.66 -12.32 -5.51
C ILE A 106 -5.99 -11.56 -4.23
N ILE A 107 -6.51 -12.28 -3.25
CA ILE A 107 -6.81 -11.78 -1.91
C ILE A 107 -5.59 -12.10 -1.03
N LEU A 108 -4.77 -11.08 -0.79
CA LEU A 108 -3.59 -11.16 0.07
C LEU A 108 -4.03 -10.94 1.51
N VAL A 109 -3.94 -11.97 2.36
CA VAL A 109 -4.35 -11.92 3.77
C VAL A 109 -3.12 -11.88 4.67
N CYS A 110 -3.02 -10.86 5.53
CA CYS A 110 -1.97 -10.77 6.53
C CYS A 110 -2.07 -11.93 7.52
N ASP A 111 -1.00 -12.72 7.61
CA ASP A 111 -0.85 -13.80 8.56
C ASP A 111 0.52 -13.68 9.25
N THR A 112 0.53 -13.11 10.46
CA THR A 112 1.76 -12.85 11.22
C THR A 112 2.43 -14.13 11.71
N ASN A 113 1.72 -15.27 11.70
CA ASN A 113 2.24 -16.55 12.18
C ASN A 113 2.98 -17.34 11.10
N GLN A 114 2.91 -16.89 9.84
CA GLN A 114 3.63 -17.54 8.75
C GLN A 114 5.11 -17.15 8.70
N SER A 115 5.90 -18.10 8.20
CA SER A 115 7.29 -17.85 7.84
C SER A 115 7.39 -16.77 6.76
N ARG A 116 8.53 -16.08 6.71
CA ARG A 116 8.89 -15.18 5.59
C ARG A 116 9.14 -15.93 4.28
N LYS A 117 9.10 -17.26 4.28
CA LYS A 117 9.06 -18.05 3.05
C LYS A 117 7.64 -17.98 2.48
N PRO A 118 7.45 -17.55 1.21
CA PRO A 118 6.13 -17.52 0.59
C PRO A 118 5.47 -18.90 0.64
N SER A 119 4.24 -18.95 1.16
CA SER A 119 3.37 -20.11 1.16
C SER A 119 2.63 -20.22 -0.18
N GLU A 120 2.08 -21.40 -0.45
CA GLU A 120 1.24 -21.62 -1.64
C GLU A 120 -0.15 -20.97 -1.44
N PRO A 121 -0.69 -20.25 -2.45
CA PRO A 121 -2.05 -19.72 -2.38
C PRO A 121 -3.12 -20.84 -2.49
N SER A 122 -4.36 -20.53 -2.14
CA SER A 122 -5.51 -21.42 -2.35
C SER A 122 -6.42 -20.90 -3.46
N ILE A 123 -6.98 -21.81 -4.24
CA ILE A 123 -8.01 -21.47 -5.23
C ILE A 123 -9.33 -21.31 -4.50
N VAL A 124 -9.94 -20.13 -4.58
CA VAL A 124 -11.28 -19.87 -4.03
C VAL A 124 -12.33 -20.24 -5.08
N SER A 125 -12.21 -19.68 -6.29
CA SER A 125 -13.14 -19.98 -7.38
C SER A 125 -12.59 -19.58 -8.76
N TYR A 126 -13.25 -20.05 -9.81
CA TYR A 126 -13.01 -19.60 -11.18
C TYR A 126 -14.36 -19.45 -11.90
N ASP A 127 -14.94 -18.27 -11.78
CA ASP A 127 -16.29 -17.97 -12.28
C ASP A 127 -16.24 -16.69 -13.11
N ASN A 128 -17.11 -16.58 -14.13
CA ASN A 128 -17.22 -15.39 -14.97
C ASN A 128 -15.87 -14.89 -15.53
N HIS A 129 -14.98 -15.82 -15.89
CA HIS A 129 -13.62 -15.53 -16.38
C HIS A 129 -12.68 -14.85 -15.37
N VAL A 130 -13.02 -14.87 -14.07
CA VAL A 130 -12.18 -14.34 -12.99
C VAL A 130 -11.66 -15.49 -12.13
N LEU A 131 -10.35 -15.67 -12.08
CA LEU A 131 -9.71 -16.60 -11.14
C LEU A 131 -9.49 -15.91 -9.80
N THR A 132 -10.18 -16.38 -8.77
CA THR A 132 -10.03 -15.86 -7.41
C THR A 132 -9.12 -16.77 -6.59
N LEU A 133 -8.04 -16.17 -6.08
CA LEU A 133 -7.06 -16.84 -5.24
C LEU A 133 -7.03 -16.17 -3.87
N GLU A 134 -6.90 -16.95 -2.80
CA GLU A 134 -6.60 -16.44 -1.47
C GLU A 134 -5.15 -16.78 -1.15
N TRP A 135 -4.40 -15.81 -0.63
CA TRP A 135 -3.00 -15.98 -0.32
C TRP A 135 -2.67 -15.40 1.05
N LYS A 136 -2.61 -16.28 2.04
CA LYS A 136 -2.20 -15.91 3.39
C LYS A 136 -0.69 -15.74 3.44
N THR A 137 -0.20 -14.57 3.83
CA THR A 137 1.23 -14.29 3.85
C THR A 137 1.59 -13.15 4.79
N VAL A 138 2.77 -13.24 5.41
CA VAL A 138 3.33 -12.16 6.24
C VAL A 138 3.66 -10.90 5.43
N PHE A 139 3.83 -11.01 4.11
CA PHE A 139 4.11 -9.87 3.23
C PHE A 139 2.90 -8.94 3.05
N ALA A 140 1.70 -9.42 3.36
CA ALA A 140 0.49 -8.61 3.38
C ALA A 140 0.32 -7.84 4.70
N CYS A 141 1.15 -8.11 5.70
CA CYS A 141 1.16 -7.36 6.94
C CYS A 141 1.98 -6.07 6.74
N SER A 142 1.42 -4.91 7.04
CA SER A 142 2.22 -3.69 7.10
C SER A 142 3.32 -3.87 8.14
N ALA A 143 4.55 -3.49 7.78
CA ALA A 143 5.57 -3.33 8.80
C ALA A 143 5.05 -2.27 9.79
N GLU A 144 4.89 -2.64 11.05
CA GLU A 144 4.72 -1.65 12.11
C GLU A 144 5.79 -0.58 11.88
N LYS A 145 5.37 0.69 11.74
CA LYS A 145 6.28 1.77 12.12
C LYS A 145 6.68 1.37 13.54
N LYS A 146 7.94 1.00 13.74
CA LYS A 146 8.48 0.87 15.09
C LYS A 146 8.24 2.22 15.74
N SER A 147 7.16 2.36 16.50
CA SER A 147 7.21 3.17 17.71
C SER A 147 8.50 2.71 18.39
N GLU A 148 9.44 3.64 18.51
CA GLU A 148 10.77 3.37 19.03
C GLU A 148 10.65 2.41 20.20
N LYS A 149 11.25 1.23 20.05
CA LYS A 149 11.50 0.37 21.19
C LYS A 149 12.36 1.20 22.13
N ASN A 150 11.72 1.67 23.19
CA ASN A 150 12.32 1.99 24.46
C ASN A 150 13.42 0.94 24.72
N PRO A 151 14.70 1.32 24.80
CA PRO A 151 15.75 0.35 24.95
C PRO A 151 15.72 -0.15 26.40
N ASN A 152 15.65 -1.48 26.53
CA ASN A 152 16.24 -2.25 27.63
C ASN A 152 15.55 -2.12 29.01
N ASN A 153 15.23 -3.18 29.74
CA ASN A 153 15.80 -4.53 29.76
C ASN A 153 14.81 -5.56 30.31
N ASN A 154 15.01 -6.80 29.87
CA ASN A 154 14.58 -8.04 30.49
C ASN A 154 14.85 -8.08 32.01
N HIS A 155 13.96 -8.68 32.82
CA HIS A 155 13.99 -10.10 33.21
C HIS A 155 13.00 -10.39 34.35
N GLN A 156 12.29 -11.52 34.23
CA GLN A 156 11.80 -12.41 35.30
C GLN A 156 10.87 -11.87 36.41
N ASN A 157 9.60 -12.24 36.32
CA ASN A 157 8.75 -12.42 37.51
C ASN A 157 9.05 -13.77 38.18
N LYS A 158 9.72 -13.71 39.33
CA LYS A 158 9.48 -14.59 40.49
C LYS A 158 9.56 -13.70 41.75
N SER A 159 8.43 -13.52 42.42
CA SER A 159 8.34 -12.99 43.79
C SER A 159 9.01 -13.94 44.81
N PRO A 160 9.20 -13.56 46.09
CA PRO A 160 9.11 -12.23 46.74
C PRO A 160 10.30 -11.91 47.70
N LYS A 161 10.44 -10.66 48.17
CA LYS A 161 10.49 -10.25 49.61
C LYS A 161 10.90 -8.77 49.82
N GLU A 162 10.10 -8.11 50.67
CA GLU A 162 10.38 -7.10 51.73
C GLU A 162 11.46 -6.01 51.55
N GLY A 163 11.07 -4.75 51.86
CA GLY A 163 12.00 -3.74 52.41
C GLY A 163 11.89 -2.30 51.86
N GLU A 164 11.16 -1.45 52.58
CA GLU A 164 11.41 -0.04 52.96
C GLU A 164 12.04 1.05 52.05
N GLU A 165 11.39 2.23 52.16
CA GLU A 165 11.90 3.62 52.20
C GLU A 165 12.44 4.35 50.94
N GLY A 166 11.66 5.35 50.50
CA GLY A 166 12.05 6.75 50.70
C GLY A 166 12.81 7.53 49.61
N LYS A 167 12.10 8.54 49.07
CA LYS A 167 12.54 9.88 48.61
C LYS A 167 12.92 10.15 47.14
N LYS A 168 12.02 10.96 46.55
CA LYS A 168 12.17 12.29 45.91
C LYS A 168 13.00 12.43 44.62
N GLU A 169 12.23 12.82 43.60
CA GLU A 169 12.55 13.29 42.27
C GLU A 169 13.39 14.58 42.28
N GLU A 170 14.45 14.61 41.48
CA GLU A 170 14.97 15.82 40.84
C GLU A 170 14.83 15.64 39.32
N LYS A 171 14.16 16.61 38.68
CA LYS A 171 14.00 16.70 37.22
C LYS A 171 15.25 17.32 36.63
N GLU A 172 16.03 16.54 35.87
CA GLU A 172 16.95 17.09 34.89
C GLU A 172 16.21 17.36 33.58
N GLU A 173 16.12 18.64 33.21
CA GLU A 173 15.68 19.11 31.89
C GLU A 173 16.68 18.60 30.84
N LYS A 174 16.24 17.65 29.99
CA LYS A 174 16.98 17.26 28.80
C LYS A 174 16.59 18.18 27.65
N GLU A 175 17.55 18.99 27.22
CA GLU A 175 17.49 19.73 25.95
C GLU A 175 17.26 18.74 24.79
N GLU A 176 16.08 18.83 24.18
CA GLU A 176 15.71 18.06 22.99
C GLU A 176 16.40 18.67 21.76
N GLY A 177 17.26 17.89 21.10
CA GLY A 177 17.93 18.32 19.87
C GLY A 177 16.94 18.58 18.74
N ILE A 178 16.82 19.83 18.30
CA ILE A 178 15.96 20.23 17.18
C ILE A 178 16.49 19.61 15.89
N SER A 179 15.71 18.72 15.28
CA SER A 179 15.98 18.15 13.97
C SER A 179 16.17 19.25 12.92
N ALA A 180 17.20 19.14 12.06
CA ALA A 180 17.59 20.16 11.09
C ALA A 180 16.45 20.62 10.14
N ILE A 181 15.48 19.75 9.88
CA ILE A 181 14.28 20.10 9.10
C ILE A 181 13.36 21.05 9.89
N SER A 182 13.22 20.86 11.20
CA SER A 182 12.43 21.71 12.09
C SER A 182 13.06 23.10 12.22
N LEU A 183 14.38 23.15 12.36
CA LEU A 183 15.14 24.40 12.39
C LEU A 183 14.97 25.23 11.10
N PHE A 184 14.91 24.59 9.93
CA PHE A 184 14.65 25.27 8.66
C PHE A 184 13.28 25.95 8.61
N PHE A 185 12.21 25.26 9.04
CA PHE A 185 10.87 25.84 9.07
C PHE A 185 10.72 26.95 10.12
N ILE A 186 11.40 26.83 11.27
CA ILE A 186 11.42 27.86 12.31
C ILE A 186 12.09 29.14 11.80
N ILE A 187 13.24 29.03 11.12
CA ILE A 187 13.94 30.20 10.56
C ILE A 187 13.07 30.92 9.52
N ILE A 188 12.38 30.17 8.65
CA ILE A 188 11.46 30.74 7.67
C ILE A 188 10.31 31.50 8.34
N LEU A 189 9.71 30.92 9.39
CA LEU A 189 8.64 31.57 10.14
C LEU A 189 9.11 32.86 10.81
N ILE A 190 10.32 32.88 11.37
CA ILE A 190 10.91 34.07 11.99
C ILE A 190 11.15 35.16 10.94
N LEU A 191 11.74 34.82 9.78
CA LEU A 191 11.95 35.79 8.70
C LEU A 191 10.64 36.38 8.18
N LEU A 192 9.60 35.55 8.07
CA LEU A 192 8.26 35.99 7.67
C LEU A 192 7.66 36.93 8.73
N ALA A 193 7.78 36.59 10.01
CA ALA A 193 7.32 37.45 11.11
C ALA A 193 8.03 38.82 11.10
N VAL A 194 9.35 38.86 10.92
CA VAL A 194 10.13 40.11 10.83
C VAL A 194 9.69 40.93 9.62
N TYR A 195 9.46 40.30 8.46
CA TYR A 195 8.96 40.98 7.27
C TYR A 195 7.58 41.62 7.52
N PHE A 196 6.67 40.90 8.16
CA PHE A 196 5.33 41.41 8.46
C PHE A 196 5.34 42.54 9.49
N VAL A 197 6.06 42.36 10.61
CA VAL A 197 6.15 43.37 11.68
C VAL A 197 6.90 44.61 11.20
N GLY A 198 8.03 44.41 10.52
CA GLY A 198 8.82 45.50 9.93
C GLY A 198 8.04 46.26 8.87
N GLY A 199 7.34 45.55 7.98
CA GLY A 199 6.46 46.14 6.97
C GLY A 199 5.30 46.92 7.59
N ALA A 200 4.68 46.40 8.65
CA ALA A 200 3.63 47.08 9.40
C ALA A 200 4.14 48.38 10.05
N ILE A 201 5.29 48.34 10.73
CA ILE A 201 5.89 49.53 11.36
C ILE A 201 6.31 50.56 10.32
N TYR A 202 6.92 50.13 9.21
CA TYR A 202 7.30 51.00 8.11
C TYR A 202 6.07 51.67 7.49
N ASN A 203 5.00 50.91 7.25
CA ASN A 203 3.76 51.45 6.71
C ASN A 203 3.07 52.44 7.66
N ILE A 204 3.08 52.18 8.97
CA ILE A 204 2.58 53.14 9.97
C ILE A 204 3.43 54.42 9.97
N LYS A 205 4.76 54.31 9.97
CA LYS A 205 5.64 55.48 10.12
C LYS A 205 5.75 56.33 8.86
N VAL A 206 5.71 55.72 7.68
CA VAL A 206 5.88 56.43 6.40
C VAL A 206 4.55 56.85 5.81
N TYR A 207 3.51 56.02 5.92
CA TYR A 207 2.21 56.27 5.28
C TYR A 207 1.08 56.63 6.26
N ASN A 208 1.34 56.66 7.57
CA ASN A 208 0.35 56.94 8.63
C ASN A 208 -0.93 56.08 8.51
N ALA A 209 -0.77 54.87 7.95
CA ALA A 209 -1.87 53.94 7.71
C ALA A 209 -2.41 53.40 9.05
N LYS A 210 -3.74 53.33 9.19
CA LYS A 210 -4.45 52.79 10.36
C LYS A 210 -5.49 51.77 9.90
N GLY A 211 -5.65 50.68 10.66
CA GLY A 211 -6.67 49.65 10.40
C GLY A 211 -6.19 48.50 9.49
N PHE A 212 -7.11 47.91 8.72
CA PHE A 212 -6.88 46.74 7.87
C PHE A 212 -5.93 46.99 6.68
N ASP A 213 -5.56 48.26 6.44
CA ASP A 213 -4.64 48.72 5.39
C ASP A 213 -3.15 48.44 5.73
N LEU A 214 -2.86 47.91 6.92
CA LEU A 214 -1.53 47.43 7.29
C LEU A 214 -1.15 46.09 6.63
N ILE A 215 -2.13 45.35 6.12
CA ILE A 215 -1.89 44.07 5.46
C ILE A 215 -1.40 44.36 4.05
N ILE A 216 -0.14 44.01 3.77
CA ILE A 216 0.43 44.07 2.42
C ILE A 216 -0.42 43.18 1.51
N HIS A 217 -1.35 43.79 0.76
CA HIS A 217 -2.32 43.15 -0.13
C HIS A 217 -1.69 42.10 -1.08
N ARG A 218 -0.39 42.27 -1.41
CA ARG A 218 0.36 41.33 -2.25
C ARG A 218 0.55 39.95 -1.65
N VAL A 219 0.64 39.80 -0.32
CA VAL A 219 0.92 38.49 0.29
C VAL A 219 -0.35 37.64 0.36
N VAL A 220 -1.49 38.24 0.69
CA VAL A 220 -2.79 37.54 0.67
C VAL A 220 -3.15 37.09 -0.74
N ASP A 221 -2.88 37.93 -1.74
CA ASP A 221 -3.12 37.61 -3.15
C ASP A 221 -2.16 36.54 -3.68
N LEU A 222 -0.86 36.58 -3.30
CA LEU A 222 0.09 35.53 -3.67
C LEU A 222 -0.25 34.18 -3.01
N ILE A 223 -0.66 34.19 -1.74
CA ILE A 223 -1.09 32.98 -1.02
C ILE A 223 -2.42 32.46 -1.60
N CYS A 224 -3.37 33.33 -1.94
CA CYS A 224 -4.60 32.94 -2.63
C CYS A 224 -4.32 32.32 -4.01
N ARG A 225 -3.42 32.90 -4.82
CA ARG A 225 -3.03 32.33 -6.11
C ARG A 225 -2.29 30.99 -5.96
N PHE A 226 -1.48 30.83 -4.92
CA PHE A 226 -0.76 29.60 -4.64
C PHE A 226 -1.71 28.49 -4.15
N LEU A 227 -2.66 28.82 -3.25
CA LEU A 227 -3.68 27.90 -2.75
C LEU A 227 -4.73 27.54 -3.81
N ALA A 228 -5.11 28.48 -4.69
CA ALA A 228 -6.00 28.21 -5.83
C ALA A 228 -5.37 27.30 -6.89
N ARG A 229 -4.03 27.27 -6.99
CA ARG A 229 -3.33 26.29 -7.85
C ARG A 229 -3.22 24.90 -7.21
N PHE A 230 -3.25 24.83 -5.88
CA PHE A 230 -3.17 23.55 -5.14
C PHE A 230 -4.55 22.93 -4.90
N SER A 231 -5.63 23.71 -4.97
CA SER A 231 -7.00 23.26 -4.74
C SER A 231 -7.87 23.44 -5.99
N ILE A 232 -8.05 22.32 -6.70
CA ILE A 232 -9.30 21.93 -7.35
C ILE A 232 -9.58 22.53 -8.75
N SER A 233 -9.36 21.67 -9.75
CA SER A 233 -10.28 21.44 -10.87
C SER A 233 -11.74 21.57 -10.41
N ARG A 234 -12.50 22.53 -10.96
CA ARG A 234 -13.95 22.81 -10.73
C ARG A 234 -14.26 23.36 -9.32
N LYS A 235 -14.53 24.64 -9.12
CA LYS A 235 -15.73 25.38 -9.59
C LYS A 235 -15.58 26.84 -9.13
N ARG A 236 -16.09 27.78 -9.94
CA ARG A 236 -16.19 29.22 -9.67
C ARG A 236 -16.65 29.51 -8.23
N PHE A 237 -15.84 30.25 -7.47
CA PHE A 237 -16.33 31.17 -6.44
C PHE A 237 -15.74 32.53 -6.75
N GLY A 238 -16.62 33.48 -7.04
CA GLY A 238 -16.25 34.86 -7.32
C GLY A 238 -15.75 35.54 -6.06
N CYS A 239 -14.59 36.18 -6.14
CA CYS A 239 -14.25 37.29 -5.27
C CYS A 239 -14.98 38.53 -5.81
N LEU A 240 -16.04 38.95 -5.11
CA LEU A 240 -16.58 40.30 -5.27
C LEU A 240 -15.68 41.24 -4.46
N LEU A 241 -15.28 42.34 -5.10
CA LEU A 241 -14.73 43.52 -4.43
C LEU A 241 -15.73 44.07 -3.41
N GLY A 242 -15.20 44.46 -2.26
CA GLY A 242 -15.78 45.38 -1.29
C GLY A 242 -14.63 46.00 -0.51
#